data_AF-A0A356RGY2-F1
#
_entry.id   AF-A0A356RGY2-F1
#
_cell.length_a   1.000
_cell.length_b   1.000
_cell.length_c   1.000
_cell.angle_alpha   90.00
_cell.angle_beta   90.00
_cell.angle_gamma   90.00
#
_symmetry.space_group_name_H-M   'P 1'
#
loop_
_entity.id
_entity.type
_entity.pdbx_description
1 polymer ?
#
loop_
_entity_poly.entity_id
_entity_poly.type
_entity_poly.pdbx_seq_one_letter_code
_entity_poly.pdbx_strand_id
1 'polypeptide(L)'
;RGDSVLARQVLKEDDYVDELNEQIFRELLSFMMENPQTISRGIRLSFISKYIERIADHATNVAELVVYMVEGKIIRHMIPT
;
A
#
# COMPACT_ATOMS: atom_id res chain seq x y z
N ARG A 1 9.09 -23.15 -8.89
CA ARG A 1 10.30 -22.31 -8.73
C ARG A 1 9.81 -20.95 -8.23
N GLY A 2 10.11 -20.58 -6.98
CA GLY A 2 9.77 -19.26 -6.43
C GLY A 2 10.98 -18.33 -6.49
N ASP A 3 10.75 -17.03 -6.64
CA ASP A 3 11.79 -16.00 -6.68
C ASP A 3 11.68 -15.13 -5.43
N SER A 4 12.53 -15.38 -4.43
CA SER A 4 12.50 -14.62 -3.18
C SER A 4 13.10 -13.22 -3.31
N VAL A 5 13.89 -12.94 -4.36
CA VAL A 5 14.45 -11.61 -4.62
C VAL A 5 13.33 -10.67 -5.07
N LEU A 6 12.51 -11.10 -6.03
CA LEU A 6 11.34 -10.34 -6.47
C LEU A 6 10.33 -10.17 -5.34
N ALA A 7 10.08 -11.21 -4.55
CA ALA A 7 9.18 -11.12 -3.41
C ALA A 7 9.66 -10.07 -2.37
N ARG A 8 10.95 -10.03 -2.06
CA ARG A 8 11.52 -9.00 -1.17
C ARG A 8 11.47 -7.58 -1.76
N GLN A 9 11.44 -7.46 -3.08
CA GLN A 9 11.25 -6.17 -3.73
C GLN A 9 9.82 -5.66 -3.54
N VAL A 10 8.80 -6.52 -3.69
CA VAL A 10 7.39 -6.16 -3.44
C VAL A 10 7.22 -5.58 -2.03
N LEU A 11 7.82 -6.21 -1.02
CA LEU A 11 7.75 -5.73 0.37
C LEU A 11 8.34 -4.32 0.55
N LYS A 12 9.34 -3.93 -0.24
CA LYS A 12 9.94 -2.59 -0.17
C LYS A 12 9.13 -1.55 -0.94
N GLU A 13 8.41 -1.98 -1.96
CA GLU A 13 7.56 -1.09 -2.76
C GLU A 13 6.24 -0.77 -2.05
N ASP A 14 5.82 -1.59 -1.09
CA ASP A 14 4.63 -1.38 -0.25
C ASP A 14 4.71 -0.09 0.55
N ASP A 15 5.86 0.18 1.20
CA ASP A 15 6.12 1.43 1.93
C ASP A 15 5.86 2.67 1.06
N TYR A 16 6.21 2.59 -0.23
CA TYR A 16 5.97 3.67 -1.18
C TYR A 16 4.49 3.86 -1.50
N VAL A 17 3.70 2.78 -1.55
CA VAL A 17 2.24 2.86 -1.76
C VAL A 17 1.55 3.48 -0.54
N ASP A 18 2.00 3.15 0.66
CA ASP A 18 1.49 3.74 1.90
C ASP A 18 1.76 5.25 1.96
N GLU A 19 3.00 5.66 1.69
CA GLU A 19 3.39 7.08 1.61
C GLU A 19 2.54 7.85 0.59
N LEU A 20 2.31 7.27 -0.59
CA LEU A 20 1.47 7.85 -1.64
C LEU A 20 0.02 7.97 -1.20
N ASN A 21 -0.53 6.96 -0.53
CA ASN A 21 -1.91 6.99 -0.04
C ASN A 21 -2.10 8.12 0.98
N GLU A 22 -1.14 8.31 1.89
CA GLU A 22 -1.18 9.45 2.82
C GLU A 22 -1.04 10.80 2.12
N GLN A 23 -0.14 10.89 1.14
CA GLN A 23 0.05 12.11 0.36
C GLN A 23 -1.23 12.50 -0.38
N ILE A 24 -1.85 11.55 -1.09
CA ILE A 24 -3.12 11.76 -1.80
C ILE A 24 -4.20 12.21 -0.81
N PHE A 25 -4.28 11.60 0.38
CA PHE A 25 -5.26 12.00 1.38
C PHE A 25 -5.07 13.46 1.82
N ARG A 26 -3.83 13.90 2.09
CA ARG A 26 -3.51 15.29 2.46
C ARG A 26 -3.87 16.27 1.34
N GLU A 27 -3.52 15.95 0.09
CA GLU A 27 -3.84 16.79 -1.07
C GLU A 27 -5.36 16.92 -1.27
N LEU A 28 -6.09 15.80 -1.18
CA LEU A 28 -7.55 15.81 -1.31
C LEU A 28 -8.21 16.62 -0.18
N LEU A 29 -7.69 16.56 1.06
CA LEU A 29 -8.16 17.42 2.14
C LEU A 29 -7.99 18.90 1.81
N SER A 30 -6.81 19.31 1.31
CA SER A 30 -6.56 20.69 0.89
C SER A 30 -7.54 21.13 -0.19
N PHE A 31 -7.76 20.32 -1.24
CA PHE A 31 -8.72 20.65 -2.30
C PHE A 31 -10.16 20.79 -1.79
N MET A 32 -10.58 19.94 -0.84
CA MET A 32 -11.90 20.00 -0.23
C MET A 32 -12.10 21.24 0.63
N MET A 33 -11.03 21.69 1.32
CA MET A 33 -11.04 22.92 2.11
C MET A 33 -11.08 24.18 1.24
N GLU A 34 -10.37 24.18 0.11
CA GLU A 34 -10.38 25.29 -0.84
C GLU A 34 -11.72 25.44 -1.57
N ASN A 35 -12.37 24.32 -1.92
CA ASN A 35 -13.68 24.35 -2.57
C ASN A 35 -14.60 23.23 -2.05
N PRO A 36 -15.58 23.55 -1.18
CA PRO A 36 -16.53 22.57 -0.62
C PRO A 36 -17.36 21.80 -1.66
N GLN A 37 -17.53 22.31 -2.88
CA GLN A 37 -18.22 21.57 -3.95
C GLN A 37 -17.45 20.32 -4.39
N THR A 38 -16.15 20.23 -4.09
CA THR A 38 -15.31 19.10 -4.44
C THR A 38 -15.39 17.94 -3.43
N ILE A 39 -15.99 18.15 -2.25
CA ILE A 39 -16.01 17.17 -1.13
C ILE A 39 -16.45 15.78 -1.57
N SER A 40 -17.58 15.67 -2.26
CA SER A 40 -18.11 14.37 -2.69
C SER A 40 -17.16 13.63 -3.64
N ARG A 41 -16.42 14.37 -4.47
CA ARG A 41 -15.44 13.81 -5.41
C ARG A 41 -14.13 13.46 -4.69
N GLY A 42 -13.68 14.30 -3.77
CA GLY A 42 -12.50 14.06 -2.94
C GLY A 42 -12.65 12.80 -2.08
N ILE A 43 -13.80 12.60 -1.44
CA ILE A 43 -14.09 11.39 -0.66
C ILE A 43 -14.01 10.13 -1.55
N ARG A 44 -14.60 10.16 -2.76
CA ARG A 44 -14.52 9.02 -3.69
C ARG A 44 -13.08 8.70 -4.11
N LEU A 45 -12.26 9.72 -4.38
CA LEU A 45 -10.86 9.53 -4.72
C LEU A 45 -10.04 8.99 -3.53
N SER A 46 -10.33 9.45 -2.31
CA SER A 46 -9.71 8.91 -1.10
C SER A 46 -10.01 7.42 -0.91
N PHE A 47 -11.25 6.97 -1.18
CA PHE A 47 -11.57 5.54 -1.16
C PHE A 47 -10.81 4.75 -2.24
N ILE A 48 -10.69 5.29 -3.45
CA ILE A 48 -9.91 4.64 -4.52
C ILE A 48 -8.44 4.48 -4.09
N SER A 49 -7.83 5.53 -3.54
CA SER A 49 -6.48 5.48 -2.99
C SER A 49 -6.34 4.37 -1.93
N LYS A 50 -7.28 4.32 -0.99
CA LYS A 50 -7.29 3.28 0.05
C LYS A 50 -7.48 1.87 -0.50
N TYR A 51 -8.24 1.69 -1.58
CA TYR A 51 -8.38 0.38 -2.22
C TYR A 51 -7.10 -0.06 -2.94
N ILE A 52 -6.32 0.88 -3.47
CA ILE A 52 -5.01 0.58 -4.06
C ILE A 52 -4.04 0.12 -2.98
N GLU A 53 -3.97 0.82 -1.84
CA GLU A 53 -3.15 0.41 -0.70
C GLU A 53 -3.52 -1.00 -0.20
N ARG A 54 -4.82 -1.31 -0.08
CA ARG A 54 -5.26 -2.68 0.28
C ARG A 54 -4.86 -3.75 -0.74
N ILE A 55 -4.74 -3.39 -2.02
CA ILE A 55 -4.24 -4.33 -3.04
C ILE A 55 -2.74 -4.55 -2.87
N ALA A 56 -1.98 -3.50 -2.51
CA ALA A 56 -0.56 -3.60 -2.21
C ALA A 56 -0.30 -4.47 -0.96
N ASP A 57 -1.06 -4.25 0.12
CA ASP A 57 -1.10 -5.12 1.31
C ASP A 57 -1.29 -6.61 0.95
N HIS A 58 -2.23 -6.89 0.05
CA HIS A 58 -2.49 -8.26 -0.40
C HIS A 58 -1.32 -8.83 -1.22
N ALA A 59 -0.66 -8.02 -2.03
CA ALA A 59 0.55 -8.41 -2.74
C ALA A 59 1.70 -8.71 -1.76
N THR A 60 1.89 -7.88 -0.73
CA THR A 60 2.84 -8.09 0.37
C THR A 60 2.60 -9.42 1.06
N ASN A 61 1.36 -9.72 1.45
CA ASN A 61 1.00 -11.00 2.06
C ASN A 61 1.37 -12.23 1.20
N VAL A 62 1.22 -12.12 -0.12
CA VAL A 62 1.63 -13.18 -1.07
C VAL A 62 3.15 -13.26 -1.17
N ALA A 63 3.84 -12.11 -1.23
CA ALA A 63 5.29 -12.05 -1.30
C ALA A 63 5.95 -12.65 -0.05
N GLU A 64 5.44 -12.36 1.14
CA GLU A 64 5.90 -12.98 2.39
C GLU A 64 5.81 -14.51 2.34
N LEU A 65 4.70 -15.04 1.80
CA LEU A 65 4.50 -16.49 1.65
C LEU A 65 5.55 -17.08 0.68
N VAL A 66 5.86 -16.39 -0.42
CA VAL A 66 6.90 -16.83 -1.36
C VAL A 66 8.27 -16.86 -0.69
N VAL A 67 8.63 -15.83 0.10
CA VAL A 67 9.90 -15.82 0.85
C VAL A 67 9.95 -16.99 1.83
N TYR A 68 8.86 -17.25 2.55
CA TYR A 68 8.78 -18.38 3.46
C TYR A 68 8.96 -19.72 2.73
N MET A 69 8.29 -19.91 1.58
CA MET A 69 8.38 -21.14 0.81
C MET A 69 9.77 -21.40 0.21
N VAL A 70 10.52 -20.34 -0.14
CA VAL A 70 11.84 -20.45 -0.79
C VAL A 70 12.97 -20.51 0.23
N GLU A 71 12.92 -19.68 1.27
CA GLU A 71 14.01 -19.50 2.24
C GLU A 71 13.76 -20.20 3.58
N GLY A 72 12.54 -20.68 3.85
CA GLY A 72 12.14 -21.24 5.14
C GLY A 72 12.06 -20.21 6.27
N LYS A 73 12.10 -18.91 5.95
CA LYS A 73 12.11 -17.81 6.91
C LYS A 73 10.74 -17.17 7.03
N ILE A 74 10.27 -17.01 8.26
CA ILE A 74 9.07 -16.22 8.55
C ILE A 74 9.51 -14.76 8.68
N ILE A 75 9.00 -13.91 7.79
CA ILE A 75 9.27 -12.46 7.78
C ILE A 75 8.03 -11.62 8.11
N ARG A 76 6.89 -12.30 8.34
CA ARG A 76 5.63 -11.67 8.76
C ARG A 76 5.81 -10.85 10.02
N HIS A 77 5.30 -9.62 10.01
CA HIS A 77 5.30 -8.69 11.16
C HIS A 77 6.68 -8.38 11.74
N MET A 78 7.77 -8.61 11.00
CA MET A 78 9.13 -8.25 11.43
C MET A 78 9.52 -6.81 11.06
N ILE A 79 8.71 -6.15 10.24
CA ILE A 79 8.80 -4.72 9.94
C ILE A 79 7.59 -4.08 10.64
N PRO A 80 7.78 -3.17 11.60
CA PRO A 80 6.65 -2.48 12.21
C PRO A 80 6.02 -1.57 11.14
N THR A 81 4.71 -1.76 10.92
CA THR A 81 3.82 -0.74 10.32
C THR A 81 3.95 0.57 11.06
#